data_AF-A0A953QTT6-F1
#
_entry.id   AF-A0A953QTT6-F1
#
_cell.length_a   1.000
_cell.length_b   1.000
_cell.length_c   1.000
_cell.angle_alpha   90.00
_cell.angle_beta   90.00
_cell.angle_gamma   90.00
#
_symmetry.space_group_name_H-M   'P 1'
#
loop_
_entity.id
_entity.type
_entity.pdbx_description
1 polymer ?
#
loop_
_entity_poly.entity_id
_entity_poly.type
_entity_poly.pdbx_seq_one_letter_code
_entity_poly.pdbx_strand_id
1 'polypeptide(L)'
;MQLRTNKFVAFSALAALGAAGLFAQQRLAARAGQREGRPLRVMSAVLNLTDAQQTQVKSIFQDARKSAQPVRQQLMSTRQSLEAAVQAGDADQIQQLSATVGNATGQLTAIRSSAFAKIYKTLTPDQQQKWGSLQQAMHPRGRPASRPTGE
;
A
#
# COMPACT_ATOMS: atom_id res chain seq x y z
N MET A 1 -45.53 -10.95 -38.38
CA MET A 1 -44.89 -10.00 -39.29
C MET A 1 -43.97 -9.11 -38.45
N GLN A 2 -42.66 -9.41 -38.42
CA GLN A 2 -41.67 -8.65 -37.65
C GLN A 2 -41.18 -7.47 -38.50
N LEU A 3 -41.23 -6.26 -37.95
CA LEU A 3 -40.59 -5.10 -38.55
C LEU A 3 -39.34 -4.76 -37.73
N ARG A 4 -38.19 -5.19 -38.24
CA ARG A 4 -36.88 -4.73 -37.79
C ARG A 4 -36.57 -3.42 -38.52
N THR A 5 -36.43 -2.33 -37.78
CA THR A 5 -35.90 -1.07 -38.32
C THR A 5 -34.67 -0.67 -37.54
N ASN A 6 -33.55 -0.63 -38.25
CA ASN A 6 -32.24 -0.18 -37.79
C ASN A 6 -32.09 1.30 -38.16
N LYS A 7 -31.57 2.16 -37.26
CA LYS A 7 -30.53 3.17 -37.55
C LYS A 7 -30.25 4.10 -36.35
N PHE A 8 -28.96 4.26 -36.11
CA PHE A 8 -28.21 5.14 -35.22
C PHE A 8 -28.82 6.51 -34.90
N VAL A 9 -28.76 6.89 -33.62
CA VAL A 9 -28.58 8.28 -33.19
C VAL A 9 -27.61 8.29 -32.00
N ALA A 10 -26.44 8.87 -32.22
CA ALA A 10 -25.49 9.24 -31.18
C ALA A 10 -26.04 10.45 -30.41
N PHE A 11 -25.97 10.41 -29.08
CA PHE A 11 -26.07 11.60 -28.24
C PHE A 11 -24.76 11.78 -27.48
N SER A 12 -23.90 12.61 -28.05
CA SER A 12 -22.82 13.28 -27.34
C SER A 12 -23.34 14.63 -26.88
N ALA A 13 -23.46 14.84 -25.57
CA ALA A 13 -23.60 16.14 -24.89
C ALA A 13 -23.68 15.85 -23.38
N LEU A 14 -22.99 16.49 -22.45
CA LEU A 14 -22.43 17.83 -22.42
C LEU A 14 -21.26 17.89 -21.43
N ALA A 15 -20.21 18.61 -21.82
CA ALA A 15 -19.14 19.08 -20.96
C ALA A 15 -19.64 20.20 -20.03
N ALA A 16 -19.16 20.21 -18.78
CA ALA A 16 -18.76 21.42 -18.05
C ALA A 16 -18.38 21.05 -16.60
N LEU A 17 -17.08 20.99 -16.30
CA LEU A 17 -16.42 21.32 -15.00
C LEU A 17 -14.90 21.02 -15.13
N GLY A 18 -14.27 21.45 -16.23
CA GLY A 18 -12.94 20.96 -16.64
C GLY A 18 -11.71 21.60 -15.99
N ALA A 19 -11.82 22.71 -15.26
CA ALA A 19 -10.63 23.36 -14.67
C ALA A 19 -10.43 23.03 -13.18
N ALA A 20 -11.49 22.90 -12.38
CA ALA A 20 -11.37 22.63 -10.94
C ALA A 20 -11.03 21.16 -10.63
N GLY A 21 -11.49 20.22 -11.47
CA GLY A 21 -11.19 18.79 -11.33
C GLY A 21 -9.70 18.46 -11.54
N LEU A 22 -9.02 19.14 -12.46
CA LEU A 22 -7.60 18.91 -12.74
C LEU A 22 -6.71 19.30 -11.55
N PHE A 23 -7.01 20.39 -10.84
CA PHE A 23 -6.28 20.77 -9.63
C PHE A 23 -6.58 19.86 -8.44
N ALA A 24 -7.81 19.33 -8.32
CA ALA A 24 -8.14 18.33 -7.29
C ALA A 24 -7.41 17.00 -7.54
N GLN A 25 -7.33 16.58 -8.81
CA GLN A 25 -6.63 15.36 -9.23
C GLN A 25 -5.11 15.51 -9.08
N GLN A 26 -4.53 16.68 -9.38
CA GLN A 26 -3.11 16.99 -9.11
C GLN A 26 -2.80 17.04 -7.61
N ARG A 27 -3.71 17.56 -6.78
CA ARG A 27 -3.53 17.56 -5.31
C ARG A 27 -3.65 16.17 -4.70
N LEU A 28 -4.51 15.30 -5.24
CA LEU A 28 -4.59 13.89 -4.86
C LEU A 28 -3.34 13.10 -5.31
N ALA A 29 -2.87 13.31 -6.54
CA ALA A 29 -1.63 12.72 -7.05
C ALA A 29 -0.38 13.20 -6.28
N ALA A 30 -0.31 14.49 -5.94
CA ALA A 30 0.77 15.06 -5.13
C ALA A 30 0.73 14.52 -3.68
N ARG A 31 -0.46 14.38 -3.07
CA ARG A 31 -0.61 13.74 -1.74
C ARG A 31 -0.28 12.25 -1.76
N ALA A 32 -0.59 11.54 -2.85
CA ALA A 32 -0.20 10.15 -3.04
C ALA A 32 1.34 10.02 -3.16
N GLY A 33 1.98 10.86 -3.99
CA GLY A 33 3.44 10.90 -4.14
C GLY A 33 4.18 11.27 -2.85
N GLN A 34 3.61 12.15 -2.02
CA GLN A 34 4.17 12.53 -0.72
C GLN A 34 4.21 11.39 0.31
N ARG A 35 3.24 10.46 0.26
CA ARG A 35 3.23 9.27 1.13
C ARG A 35 4.09 8.13 0.57
N GLU A 36 4.18 8.02 -0.76
CA GLU A 36 5.00 7.01 -1.44
C GLU A 36 6.50 7.18 -1.19
N GLY A 37 6.99 8.39 -0.94
CA GLY A 37 8.42 8.65 -0.74
C GLY A 37 8.95 8.41 0.67
N ARG A 38 8.10 8.25 1.70
CA ARG A 38 8.56 8.25 3.10
C ARG A 38 9.58 7.14 3.43
N PRO A 39 9.34 5.86 3.09
CA PRO A 39 10.29 4.79 3.40
C PRO A 39 11.63 5.00 2.67
N LEU A 40 11.58 5.39 1.40
CA LEU A 40 12.77 5.70 0.61
C LEU A 40 13.55 6.87 1.24
N ARG A 41 12.88 7.97 1.62
CA ARG A 41 13.53 9.14 2.21
C ARG A 41 14.22 8.84 3.53
N VAL A 42 13.58 8.06 4.42
CA VAL A 42 14.20 7.62 5.68
C VAL A 42 15.43 6.77 5.37
N MET A 43 15.33 5.85 4.42
CA MET A 43 16.44 4.97 4.07
C MET A 43 17.61 5.69 3.39
N SER A 44 17.34 6.59 2.46
CA SER A 44 18.35 7.44 1.85
C SER A 44 19.12 8.25 2.89
N ALA A 45 18.41 8.81 3.89
CA ALA A 45 19.01 9.60 4.96
C ALA A 45 19.86 8.76 5.93
N VAL A 46 19.40 7.55 6.30
CA VAL A 46 20.12 6.70 7.27
C VAL A 46 21.33 6.00 6.62
N LEU A 47 21.19 5.56 5.38
CA LEU A 47 22.22 4.79 4.68
C LEU A 47 23.12 5.64 3.76
N ASN A 48 22.85 6.94 3.60
CA ASN A 48 23.55 7.80 2.65
C ASN A 48 23.60 7.17 1.24
N LEU A 49 22.43 6.83 0.70
CA LEU A 49 22.34 6.15 -0.60
C LEU A 49 22.79 7.08 -1.74
N THR A 50 23.59 6.55 -2.67
CA THR A 50 23.93 7.24 -3.92
C THR A 50 22.70 7.38 -4.82
N ASP A 51 22.71 8.31 -5.79
CA ASP A 51 21.57 8.51 -6.70
C ASP A 51 21.22 7.25 -7.51
N ALA A 52 22.25 6.48 -7.89
CA ALA A 52 22.08 5.18 -8.54
C ALA A 52 21.37 4.18 -7.61
N GLN A 53 21.81 4.07 -6.35
CA GLN A 53 21.16 3.22 -5.35
C GLN A 53 19.72 3.67 -5.08
N GLN A 54 19.46 4.97 -4.95
CA GLN A 54 18.11 5.50 -4.72
C GLN A 54 17.15 5.13 -5.85
N THR A 55 17.62 5.18 -7.11
CA THR A 55 16.84 4.77 -8.28
C THR A 55 16.49 3.28 -8.23
N GLN A 56 17.47 2.43 -7.93
CA GLN A 56 17.28 0.99 -7.82
C GLN A 56 16.31 0.64 -6.67
N VAL A 57 16.50 1.26 -5.51
CA VAL A 57 15.63 1.10 -4.34
C VAL A 57 14.20 1.53 -4.67
N LYS A 58 14.01 2.66 -5.35
CA LYS A 58 12.69 3.15 -5.75
C LYS A 58 11.97 2.13 -6.61
N SER A 59 12.66 1.55 -7.60
CA SER A 59 12.09 0.48 -8.44
C SER A 59 11.71 -0.74 -7.61
N ILE A 60 12.58 -1.20 -6.69
CA ILE A 60 12.30 -2.35 -5.82
C ILE A 60 11.02 -2.11 -4.99
N PHE A 61 10.85 -0.90 -4.43
CA PHE A 61 9.62 -0.58 -3.69
C PHE A 61 8.38 -0.51 -4.58
N GLN A 62 8.50 0.03 -5.80
CA GLN A 62 7.40 0.08 -6.76
C GLN A 62 6.94 -1.33 -7.15
N ASP A 63 7.87 -2.25 -7.41
CA ASP A 63 7.53 -3.63 -7.74
C ASP A 63 6.89 -4.35 -6.54
N ALA A 64 7.45 -4.18 -5.34
CA ALA A 64 6.86 -4.73 -4.12
C ALA A 64 5.43 -4.21 -3.89
N ARG A 65 5.16 -2.94 -4.20
CA ARG A 65 3.80 -2.37 -4.13
C ARG A 65 2.85 -3.04 -5.12
N LYS A 66 3.27 -3.17 -6.38
CA LYS A 66 2.48 -3.85 -7.42
C LYS A 66 2.16 -5.28 -7.01
N SER A 67 3.14 -6.05 -6.55
CA SER A 67 2.92 -7.41 -6.06
C SER A 67 2.02 -7.47 -4.82
N ALA A 68 2.10 -6.49 -3.92
CA ALA A 68 1.28 -6.44 -2.72
C ALA A 68 -0.16 -5.98 -2.98
N GLN A 69 -0.44 -5.26 -4.06
CA GLN A 69 -1.75 -4.68 -4.35
C GLN A 69 -2.89 -5.71 -4.32
N PRO A 70 -2.85 -6.84 -5.06
CA PRO A 70 -3.93 -7.82 -5.01
C PRO A 70 -4.11 -8.43 -3.61
N VAL A 71 -3.02 -8.69 -2.90
CA VAL A 71 -3.07 -9.25 -1.52
C VAL A 71 -3.71 -8.25 -0.55
N ARG A 72 -3.43 -6.95 -0.70
CA ARG A 72 -4.09 -5.91 0.10
C ARG A 72 -5.58 -5.85 -0.20
N GLN A 73 -5.97 -5.94 -1.47
CA GLN A 73 -7.37 -5.94 -1.87
C GLN A 73 -8.11 -7.14 -1.26
N GLN A 74 -7.52 -8.33 -1.34
CA GLN A 74 -8.03 -9.54 -0.70
C GLN A 74 -8.17 -9.34 0.81
N LEU A 75 -7.13 -8.83 1.48
CA LEU A 75 -7.15 -8.60 2.92
C LEU A 75 -8.26 -7.61 3.34
N MET A 76 -8.51 -6.55 2.56
CA MET A 76 -9.61 -5.62 2.84
C MET A 76 -10.97 -6.32 2.73
N SER A 77 -11.19 -7.06 1.64
CA SER A 77 -12.43 -7.80 1.44
C SER A 77 -12.65 -8.86 2.52
N THR A 78 -11.62 -9.65 2.87
CA THR A 78 -11.71 -10.66 3.94
C THR A 78 -12.05 -10.02 5.29
N ARG A 79 -11.53 -8.83 5.60
CA ARG A 79 -11.87 -8.13 6.85
C ARG A 79 -13.32 -7.65 6.89
N GLN A 80 -13.85 -7.17 5.77
CA GLN A 80 -15.27 -6.81 5.67
C GLN A 80 -16.17 -8.04 5.87
N SER A 81 -15.82 -9.17 5.24
CA SER A 81 -16.54 -10.43 5.46
C SER A 81 -16.43 -10.91 6.91
N LEU A 82 -15.26 -10.75 7.52
CA LEU A 82 -15.06 -11.14 8.93
C LEU A 82 -15.92 -10.30 9.87
N GLU A 83 -16.03 -8.99 9.61
CA GLU A 83 -16.93 -8.11 10.38
C GLU A 83 -18.39 -8.54 10.24
N ALA A 84 -18.84 -8.90 9.04
CA ALA A 84 -20.18 -9.44 8.83
C ALA A 84 -20.41 -10.77 9.56
N ALA A 85 -19.44 -11.69 9.54
CA ALA A 85 -19.52 -12.97 10.26
C ALA A 85 -19.59 -12.77 11.78
N VAL A 86 -18.86 -11.78 12.31
CA VAL A 86 -18.94 -11.37 13.73
C VAL A 86 -20.34 -10.86 14.08
N GLN A 87 -20.94 -10.00 13.26
CA GLN A 87 -22.30 -9.50 13.49
C GLN A 87 -23.36 -10.60 13.39
N ALA A 88 -23.12 -11.62 12.56
CA ALA A 88 -23.99 -12.78 12.42
C ALA A 88 -23.80 -13.85 13.51
N GLY A 89 -22.73 -13.78 14.30
CA GLY A 89 -22.38 -14.83 15.27
C GLY A 89 -21.93 -16.15 14.65
N ASP A 90 -21.43 -16.11 13.40
CA ASP A 90 -21.02 -17.31 12.66
C ASP A 90 -19.57 -17.70 13.03
N ALA A 91 -19.44 -18.55 14.05
CA ALA A 91 -18.15 -18.97 14.60
C ALA A 91 -17.25 -19.66 13.56
N ASP A 92 -17.83 -20.48 12.68
CA ASP A 92 -17.07 -21.23 11.67
C ASP A 92 -16.50 -20.28 10.62
N GLN A 93 -17.30 -19.32 10.13
CA GLN A 93 -16.80 -18.29 9.21
C GLN A 93 -15.75 -17.39 9.86
N ILE A 94 -15.94 -17.01 11.14
CA ILE A 94 -14.95 -16.22 11.88
C ILE A 94 -13.60 -16.94 11.88
N GLN A 95 -13.56 -18.23 12.17
CA GLN A 95 -12.33 -19.02 12.18
C GLN A 95 -11.70 -19.08 10.78
N GLN A 96 -12.48 -19.38 9.75
CA GLN A 96 -12.00 -19.50 8.37
C GLN A 96 -11.46 -18.17 7.81
N LEU A 97 -12.19 -17.08 8.01
CA LEU A 97 -11.80 -15.75 7.54
C LEU A 97 -10.57 -15.23 8.32
N SER A 98 -10.46 -15.55 9.61
CA SER A 98 -9.27 -15.23 10.40
C SER A 98 -8.02 -15.94 9.90
N ALA A 99 -8.12 -17.22 9.53
CA ALA A 99 -7.01 -17.94 8.89
C ALA A 99 -6.62 -17.30 7.55
N THR A 100 -7.60 -16.85 6.77
CA THR A 100 -7.37 -16.14 5.50
C THR A 100 -6.65 -14.80 5.72
N VAL A 101 -7.03 -14.04 6.75
CA VAL A 101 -6.31 -12.82 7.17
C VAL A 101 -4.86 -13.13 7.54
N GLY A 102 -4.62 -14.21 8.29
CA GLY A 102 -3.27 -14.67 8.64
C GLY A 102 -2.41 -14.95 7.42
N ASN A 103 -2.94 -15.73 6.46
CA ASN A 103 -2.25 -16.05 5.21
C ASN A 103 -1.91 -14.79 4.39
N ALA A 104 -2.89 -13.90 4.17
CA ALA A 104 -2.67 -12.66 3.43
C ALA A 104 -1.63 -11.76 4.12
N THR A 105 -1.63 -11.72 5.45
CA THR A 105 -0.62 -10.98 6.24
C THR A 105 0.77 -11.59 6.07
N GLY A 106 0.87 -12.93 6.06
CA GLY A 106 2.11 -13.65 5.77
C GLY A 106 2.65 -13.33 4.38
N GLN A 107 1.80 -13.33 3.36
CA GLN A 107 2.16 -12.97 1.98
C GLN A 107 2.69 -11.53 1.88
N LEU A 108 2.00 -10.56 2.51
CA LEU A 108 2.47 -9.17 2.54
C LEU A 108 3.83 -9.03 3.25
N THR A 109 4.04 -9.80 4.32
CA THR A 109 5.31 -9.85 5.04
C THR A 109 6.41 -10.40 4.14
N ALA A 110 6.17 -11.51 3.44
CA ALA A 110 7.12 -12.10 2.51
C ALA A 110 7.51 -11.13 1.38
N ILE A 111 6.54 -10.42 0.79
CA ILE A 111 6.79 -9.40 -0.24
C ILE A 111 7.69 -8.29 0.31
N ARG A 112 7.38 -7.77 1.50
CA ARG A 112 8.16 -6.70 2.14
C ARG A 112 9.59 -7.16 2.45
N SER A 113 9.74 -8.32 3.07
CA SER A 113 11.05 -8.88 3.44
C SER A 113 11.91 -9.16 2.20
N SER A 114 11.29 -9.68 1.13
CA SER A 114 11.98 -9.91 -0.15
C SER A 114 12.48 -8.61 -0.78
N ALA A 115 11.68 -7.54 -0.72
CA ALA A 115 12.10 -6.22 -1.20
C ALA A 115 13.31 -5.70 -0.40
N PHE A 116 13.28 -5.82 0.92
CA PHE A 116 14.41 -5.44 1.77
C PHE A 116 15.67 -6.28 1.52
N ALA A 117 15.53 -7.59 1.32
CA ALA A 117 16.65 -8.44 0.96
C ALA A 117 17.29 -8.02 -0.38
N LYS A 118 16.47 -7.63 -1.37
CA LYS A 118 16.98 -7.07 -2.65
C LYS A 118 17.73 -5.76 -2.42
N ILE A 119 17.18 -4.85 -1.61
CA ILE A 119 17.83 -3.58 -1.28
C ILE A 119 19.16 -3.82 -0.55
N TYR A 120 19.20 -4.71 0.45
CA TYR A 120 20.42 -5.00 1.21
C TYR A 120 21.60 -5.43 0.31
N LYS A 121 21.30 -6.17 -0.78
CA LYS A 121 22.29 -6.59 -1.79
C LYS A 121 22.84 -5.43 -2.64
N THR A 122 22.17 -4.28 -2.69
CA THR A 122 22.64 -3.09 -3.44
C THR A 122 23.52 -2.18 -2.60
N LEU A 123 23.66 -2.46 -1.31
CA LEU A 123 24.39 -1.64 -0.34
C LEU A 123 25.88 -1.99 -0.32
N THR A 124 26.71 -1.00 -0.01
CA THR A 124 28.12 -1.23 0.31
C THR A 124 28.25 -1.88 1.70
N PRO A 125 29.41 -2.50 2.02
CA PRO A 125 29.63 -3.08 3.35
C PRO A 125 29.36 -2.10 4.51
N ASP A 126 29.83 -0.86 4.39
CA ASP A 126 29.61 0.18 5.41
C ASP A 126 28.12 0.55 5.58
N GLN A 127 27.36 0.53 4.48
CA GLN A 127 25.91 0.78 4.51
C GLN A 127 25.16 -0.42 5.12
N GLN A 128 25.61 -1.65 4.88
CA GLN A 128 25.06 -2.85 5.48
C GLN A 128 25.22 -2.85 7.01
N GLN A 129 26.35 -2.36 7.52
CA GLN A 129 26.55 -2.17 8.97
C GLN A 129 25.53 -1.20 9.59
N LYS A 130 25.07 -0.20 8.84
CA LYS A 130 24.04 0.77 9.27
C LYS A 130 22.60 0.26 9.17
N TRP A 131 22.40 -0.96 8.66
CA TRP A 131 21.06 -1.51 8.44
C TRP A 131 20.24 -1.65 9.73
N GLY A 132 20.86 -2.00 10.86
CA GLY A 132 20.16 -2.09 12.15
C GLY A 132 19.53 -0.75 12.58
N SER A 133 20.24 0.36 12.38
CA SER A 133 19.76 1.72 12.68
C SER A 133 18.57 2.11 11.79
N LEU A 134 18.54 1.62 10.55
CA LEU A 134 17.42 1.82 9.64
C LEU A 134 16.14 1.18 10.18
N GLN A 135 16.23 -0.04 10.71
CA GLN A 135 15.08 -0.75 11.25
C GLN A 135 14.48 0.00 12.45
N GLN A 136 15.31 0.56 13.32
CA GLN A 136 14.86 1.43 14.43
C GLN A 136 14.20 2.71 13.92
N ALA A 137 14.76 3.35 12.89
CA ALA A 137 14.19 4.56 12.31
C ALA A 137 12.86 4.32 11.55
N MET A 138 12.68 3.11 10.99
CA MET A 138 11.44 2.72 10.29
C MET A 138 10.34 2.20 11.20
N HIS A 139 10.67 1.74 12.40
CA HIS A 139 9.63 1.46 13.39
C HIS A 139 8.94 2.78 13.73
N PRO A 140 7.62 2.92 13.52
CA PRO A 140 6.92 4.08 14.02
C PRO A 140 7.13 4.08 15.54
N ARG A 141 7.81 5.12 16.06
CA ARG A 141 7.87 5.37 17.50
C ARG A 141 6.44 5.22 18.00
N GLY A 142 6.25 4.26 18.90
CA GLY A 142 4.93 3.92 19.43
C GLY A 142 4.20 5.22 19.76
N ARG A 143 2.92 5.29 19.40
CA ARG A 143 2.01 6.25 20.00
C ARG A 143 2.33 6.20 21.51
N PRO A 144 2.63 7.33 22.18
CA PRO A 144 2.88 7.29 23.62
C PRO A 144 1.75 6.49 24.24
N ALA A 145 2.12 5.47 25.02
CA ALA A 145 1.15 4.67 25.76
C ALA A 145 0.16 5.65 26.38
N SER A 146 -1.13 5.42 26.12
CA SER A 146 -2.22 6.17 26.71
C SER A 146 -1.86 6.46 28.15
N ARG A 147 -1.85 7.76 28.54
CA ARG A 147 -1.70 8.17 29.93
C ARG A 147 -2.55 7.23 30.80
N PRO A 148 -2.05 6.74 31.94
CA PRO A 148 -2.93 6.08 32.89
C PRO A 148 -4.05 7.09 33.16
N THR A 149 -5.29 6.71 32.87
CA THR A 149 -6.45 7.38 33.46
C THR A 149 -6.33 7.08 34.95
N GLY A 150 -5.57 7.93 35.64
CA GLY A 150 -5.60 8.02 37.08
C GLY A 150 -6.93 8.65 37.46
N GLU A 151 -7.57 7.96 38.41
CA GLU A 151 -8.63 8.43 39.31
C GLU A 151 -10.04 8.63 38.72
#